data_AF-A0AAW3TVG5-F1
#
_entry.id   AF-A0AAW3TVG5-F1
#
_cell.length_a   1.000
_cell.length_b   1.000
_cell.length_c   1.000
_cell.angle_alpha   90.00
_cell.angle_beta   90.00
_cell.angle_gamma   90.00
#
_symmetry.space_group_name_H-M   'P 1'
#
loop_
_entity.id
_entity.type
_entity.pdbx_description
1 polymer ?
#
loop_
_entity_poly.entity_id
_entity_poly.type
_entity_poly.pdbx_seq_one_letter_code
_entity_poly.pdbx_strand_id
1 'polypeptide(L)'
;MKFTSNMGRLMSDRRARQLIGVAGMIALAAIAQPALAQSSGTAIEGGLNTIKDWMVTVAGVVGVIAVMAVGYAKLTGRMDWGRAVTVLIGIGIIFSATTIVGWMSSGG
;
A
#
# COMPACT_ATOMS: atom_id res chain seq x y z
N MET A 1 57.23 20.33 -24.75
CA MET A 1 56.42 20.57 -23.52
C MET A 1 54.99 20.82 -23.95
N LYS A 2 54.05 20.04 -23.39
CA LYS A 2 52.71 19.77 -23.94
C LYS A 2 51.71 20.74 -23.30
N PHE A 3 51.20 21.69 -24.08
CA PHE A 3 50.09 22.56 -23.69
C PHE A 3 48.85 22.19 -24.48
N THR A 4 47.92 21.46 -23.86
CA THR A 4 46.51 21.53 -24.22
C THR A 4 45.69 21.19 -22.96
N SER A 5 45.31 22.24 -22.25
CA SER A 5 44.50 22.14 -21.05
C SER A 5 43.08 22.55 -21.40
N ASN A 6 42.19 21.55 -21.45
CA ASN A 6 40.81 21.62 -20.98
C ASN A 6 39.99 22.88 -21.34
N MET A 7 39.67 23.09 -22.61
CA MET A 7 38.61 24.04 -23.04
C MET A 7 37.22 23.38 -23.18
N GLY A 8 37.10 22.05 -23.01
CA GLY A 8 35.86 21.30 -23.24
C GLY A 8 34.96 21.07 -22.01
N ARG A 9 35.44 21.40 -20.79
CA ARG A 9 34.77 21.00 -19.53
C ARG A 9 33.82 22.04 -18.94
N LEU A 10 33.77 23.26 -19.46
CA LEU A 10 32.94 24.32 -18.88
C LEU A 10 31.49 24.35 -19.42
N MET A 11 31.25 23.82 -20.63
CA MET A 11 29.89 23.78 -21.22
C MET A 11 29.07 22.56 -20.77
N SER A 12 29.72 21.46 -20.34
CA SER A 12 29.04 20.27 -19.81
C SER A 12 28.35 20.56 -18.48
N ASP A 13 28.93 21.42 -17.65
CA ASP A 13 28.45 21.64 -16.28
C ASP A 13 27.16 22.45 -16.19
N ARG A 14 26.88 23.33 -17.18
CA ARG A 14 25.60 24.06 -17.23
C ARG A 14 24.47 23.14 -17.70
N ARG A 15 24.71 22.34 -18.73
CA ARG A 15 23.73 21.37 -19.25
C ARG A 15 23.47 20.24 -18.25
N ALA A 16 24.52 19.72 -17.59
CA ALA A 16 24.39 18.73 -16.54
C ALA A 16 23.60 19.28 -15.35
N ARG A 17 23.88 20.52 -14.89
CA ARG A 17 23.10 21.16 -13.82
C ARG A 17 21.65 21.43 -14.22
N GLN A 18 21.40 21.83 -15.47
CA GLN A 18 20.03 22.03 -15.98
C GLN A 18 19.27 20.71 -16.08
N LEU A 19 19.91 19.64 -16.54
CA LEU A 19 19.29 18.31 -16.60
C LEU A 19 19.00 17.74 -15.22
N ILE A 20 19.92 17.93 -14.25
CA ILE A 20 19.70 17.53 -12.85
C ILE A 20 18.56 18.36 -12.23
N GLY A 21 18.50 19.66 -12.50
CA GLY A 21 17.42 20.52 -12.00
C GLY A 21 16.05 20.17 -12.58
N VAL A 22 15.98 19.87 -13.88
CA VAL A 22 14.75 19.44 -14.54
C VAL A 22 14.33 18.04 -14.07
N ALA A 23 15.27 17.10 -13.94
CA ALA A 23 14.99 15.78 -13.38
C ALA A 23 14.51 15.85 -11.92
N GLY A 24 15.09 16.74 -11.11
CA GLY A 24 14.65 17.00 -9.74
C GLY A 24 13.24 17.59 -9.67
N MET A 25 12.89 18.52 -10.56
CA MET A 25 11.54 19.07 -10.69
C MET A 25 10.53 18.01 -11.13
N ILE A 26 10.88 17.15 -12.09
CA ILE A 26 10.01 16.07 -12.55
C ILE A 26 9.81 15.02 -11.45
N ALA A 27 10.87 14.68 -10.70
CA ALA A 27 10.78 13.78 -9.55
C ALA A 27 9.92 14.38 -8.41
N LEU A 28 10.04 15.68 -8.16
CA LEU A 28 9.23 16.40 -7.18
C LEU A 28 7.76 16.50 -7.63
N ALA A 29 7.50 16.68 -8.93
CA ALA A 29 6.15 16.67 -9.49
C ALA A 29 5.52 15.28 -9.41
N ALA A 30 6.29 14.22 -9.67
CA ALA A 30 5.81 12.83 -9.58
C ALA A 30 5.39 12.43 -8.14
N ILE A 31 6.00 13.02 -7.10
CA ILE A 31 5.58 12.81 -5.71
C ILE A 31 4.50 13.80 -5.24
N ALA A 32 4.25 14.89 -5.98
CA ALA A 32 3.26 15.92 -5.64
C ALA A 32 1.85 15.64 -6.18
N GLN A 33 1.71 14.64 -7.07
CA GLN A 33 0.43 14.24 -7.65
C GLN A 33 -0.64 13.71 -6.66
N PRO A 34 -0.34 13.10 -5.49
CA PRO A 34 -1.41 12.65 -4.59
C PRO A 34 -2.02 13.80 -3.77
N ALA A 35 -1.36 14.96 -3.67
CA ALA A 35 -1.81 16.04 -2.79
C ALA A 35 -2.94 16.90 -3.39
N LEU A 36 -3.11 16.92 -4.72
CA LEU A 36 -4.12 17.76 -5.38
C LEU A 36 -5.45 17.03 -5.63
N ALA A 37 -5.44 15.69 -5.72
CA ALA A 37 -6.65 14.87 -5.91
C ALA A 37 -7.47 14.70 -4.61
N GLN A 38 -6.86 14.92 -3.44
CA GLN A 38 -7.49 14.70 -2.13
C GLN A 38 -8.40 15.85 -1.66
N SER A 39 -8.44 16.97 -2.40
CA SER A 39 -9.14 18.20 -1.97
C SER A 39 -10.61 18.29 -2.38
N SER A 40 -11.12 17.30 -3.14
CA SER A 40 -12.51 17.21 -3.58
C SER A 40 -13.24 16.01 -2.95
N GLY A 41 -12.99 15.73 -1.68
CA GLY A 41 -13.67 14.69 -0.92
C GLY A 41 -15.14 15.05 -0.66
N THR A 42 -16.03 14.54 -1.50
CA THR A 42 -17.48 14.72 -1.32
C THR A 42 -17.93 14.07 -0.01
N ALA A 43 -19.00 14.58 0.64
CA ALA A 43 -19.55 13.99 1.88
C ALA A 43 -19.86 12.47 1.75
N ILE A 44 -20.09 12.00 0.52
CA ILE A 44 -20.31 10.60 0.17
C ILE A 44 -19.03 9.77 0.38
N GLU A 45 -17.87 10.31 0.02
CA GLU A 45 -16.57 9.65 0.18
C GLU A 45 -16.16 9.52 1.65
N GLY A 46 -16.47 10.54 2.47
CA GLY A 46 -16.36 10.47 3.93
C GLY A 46 -17.30 9.42 4.53
N GLY A 47 -18.53 9.32 4.03
CA GLY A 47 -19.49 8.29 4.43
C GLY A 47 -19.03 6.87 4.06
N LEU A 48 -18.51 6.67 2.84
CA LEU A 48 -17.97 5.41 2.36
C LEU A 48 -16.74 4.96 3.17
N ASN A 49 -15.82 5.88 3.48
CA ASN A 49 -14.67 5.59 4.32
C ASN A 49 -15.08 5.23 5.74
N THR A 50 -16.09 5.90 6.30
CA THR A 50 -16.64 5.54 7.60
C THR A 50 -17.20 4.12 7.59
N ILE A 51 -18.00 3.76 6.59
CA ILE A 51 -18.55 2.39 6.45
C ILE A 51 -17.42 1.37 6.31
N LYS A 52 -16.40 1.68 5.49
CA LYS A 52 -15.22 0.83 5.30
C LYS A 52 -14.51 0.55 6.63
N ASP A 53 -14.27 1.58 7.44
CA ASP A 53 -13.60 1.44 8.74
C ASP A 53 -14.41 0.57 9.72
N TRP A 54 -15.73 0.74 9.75
CA TRP A 54 -16.62 -0.12 10.53
C TRP A 54 -16.51 -1.58 10.08
N MET A 55 -16.53 -1.84 8.77
CA MET A 55 -16.43 -3.20 8.24
C MET A 55 -15.10 -3.87 8.60
N VAL A 56 -13.98 -3.14 8.53
CA VAL A 56 -12.65 -3.67 8.90
C VAL A 56 -12.59 -4.00 10.39
N THR A 57 -13.13 -3.12 11.24
CA THR A 57 -13.15 -3.33 12.70
C THR A 57 -13.97 -4.56 13.08
N VAL A 58 -15.17 -4.71 12.49
CA VAL A 58 -16.05 -5.85 12.74
C VAL A 58 -15.45 -7.15 12.18
N ALA A 59 -14.86 -7.12 10.99
CA ALA A 59 -14.20 -8.28 10.40
C ALA A 59 -13.07 -8.82 11.29
N GLY A 60 -12.32 -7.92 11.94
CA GLY A 60 -11.32 -8.25 12.95
C GLY A 60 -11.88 -9.15 14.07
N VAL A 61 -12.94 -8.68 14.72
CA VAL A 61 -13.58 -9.38 15.85
C VAL A 61 -14.15 -10.73 15.41
N VAL A 62 -14.87 -10.76 14.29
CA VAL A 62 -15.48 -11.99 13.77
C VAL A 62 -14.42 -13.03 13.41
N GLY A 63 -13.31 -12.62 12.80
CA GLY A 63 -12.21 -13.51 12.46
C GLY A 63 -11.57 -14.14 13.70
N VAL A 64 -11.39 -13.39 14.79
CA VAL A 64 -10.86 -13.93 16.06
C VAL A 64 -11.82 -14.96 16.68
N ILE A 65 -13.13 -14.69 16.67
CA ILE A 65 -14.14 -15.65 17.17
C ILE A 65 -14.10 -16.94 16.34
N ALA A 66 -13.96 -16.84 15.01
CA ALA A 66 -13.83 -18.00 14.14
C ALA A 66 -12.58 -18.83 14.49
N VAL A 67 -11.43 -18.18 14.76
CA VAL A 67 -10.21 -18.88 15.23
C VAL A 67 -10.46 -19.61 16.55
N MET A 68 -11.12 -18.96 17.51
CA MET A 68 -11.46 -19.59 18.80
C MET A 68 -12.40 -20.80 18.62
N ALA A 69 -13.40 -20.69 17.74
CA ALA A 69 -14.31 -21.78 17.42
C ALA A 69 -13.58 -22.98 16.78
N VAL A 70 -12.59 -22.74 15.91
CA VAL A 70 -11.74 -23.79 15.33
C VAL A 70 -10.91 -24.48 16.41
N GLY A 71 -10.33 -23.71 17.33
CA GLY A 71 -9.61 -24.25 18.49
C GLY A 71 -10.50 -25.16 19.36
N TYR A 72 -11.72 -24.70 19.66
CA TYR A 72 -12.70 -25.48 20.41
C TYR A 72 -13.15 -26.75 19.66
N ALA A 73 -13.41 -26.65 18.35
CA ALA A 73 -13.77 -27.78 17.50
C ALA A 73 -12.65 -28.83 17.42
N LYS A 74 -11.38 -28.42 17.58
CA LYS A 74 -10.26 -29.35 17.68
C LYS A 74 -10.14 -30.02 19.05
N LEU A 75 -10.34 -29.28 20.14
CA LEU A 75 -10.29 -29.84 21.50
C LEU A 75 -11.43 -30.85 21.77
N THR A 76 -12.58 -30.68 21.12
CA THR A 76 -13.72 -31.62 21.23
C THR A 76 -13.53 -32.92 20.44
N GLY A 77 -12.37 -33.13 19.79
CA GLY A 77 -12.03 -34.37 19.09
C GLY A 77 -12.86 -34.64 17.82
N ARG A 78 -13.77 -33.74 17.45
CA ARG A 78 -14.72 -33.91 16.33
C ARG A 78 -14.19 -33.42 14.98
N MET A 79 -12.99 -32.85 14.93
CA MET A 79 -12.40 -32.29 13.70
C MET A 79 -11.04 -32.91 13.39
N ASP A 80 -10.85 -33.35 12.14
CA ASP A 80 -9.56 -33.81 11.62
C ASP A 80 -8.54 -32.69 11.48
N TRP A 81 -7.25 -33.04 11.51
CA TRP A 81 -6.16 -32.05 11.39
C TRP A 81 -6.17 -31.37 10.02
N GLY A 82 -6.56 -32.09 8.97
CA GLY A 82 -6.73 -31.52 7.63
C GLY A 82 -7.78 -30.41 7.58
N ARG A 83 -8.96 -30.61 8.17
CA ARG A 83 -10.02 -29.60 8.22
C ARG A 83 -9.63 -28.36 9.02
N ALA A 84 -8.88 -28.53 10.11
CA ALA A 84 -8.38 -27.41 10.88
C ALA A 84 -7.44 -26.52 10.06
N VAL A 85 -6.50 -27.12 9.32
CA VAL A 85 -5.54 -26.39 8.47
C VAL A 85 -6.26 -25.63 7.35
N THR A 86 -7.24 -26.24 6.68
CA THR A 86 -7.97 -25.55 5.61
C THR A 86 -8.71 -24.31 6.11
N VAL A 87 -9.26 -24.35 7.33
CA VAL A 87 -9.94 -23.20 7.93
C VAL A 87 -8.93 -22.11 8.33
N LEU A 88 -7.79 -22.48 8.91
CA LEU A 88 -6.73 -21.53 9.25
C LEU A 88 -6.16 -20.81 8.02
N ILE A 89 -5.99 -21.53 6.90
CA ILE A 89 -5.58 -20.94 5.62
C ILE A 89 -6.64 -19.92 5.15
N GLY A 90 -7.93 -20.29 5.17
CA GLY A 90 -9.02 -19.39 4.79
C GLY A 90 -9.05 -18.12 5.62
N ILE A 91 -8.87 -18.24 6.94
CA ILE A 91 -8.78 -17.10 7.85
C ILE A 91 -7.60 -16.19 7.50
N GLY A 92 -6.41 -16.76 7.21
CA GLY A 92 -5.24 -16.00 6.78
C GLY A 92 -5.47 -15.21 5.49
N ILE A 93 -6.21 -15.78 4.53
CA ILE A 93 -6.58 -15.10 3.28
C ILE A 93 -7.52 -13.92 3.54
N ILE A 94 -8.54 -14.11 4.38
CA ILE A 94 -9.51 -13.05 4.73
C ILE A 94 -8.80 -11.85 5.36
N PHE A 95 -7.89 -12.09 6.30
CA PHE A 95 -7.12 -11.03 6.95
C PHE A 95 -6.12 -10.35 6.02
N SER A 96 -5.60 -11.05 5.01
CA SER A 96 -4.68 -10.47 4.02
C SER A 96 -5.38 -9.52 3.03
N ALA A 97 -6.71 -9.59 2.90
CA ALA A 97 -7.48 -8.80 1.94
C ALA A 97 -7.40 -7.28 2.19
N THR A 98 -7.18 -6.85 3.44
CA THR A 98 -7.11 -5.43 3.79
C THR A 98 -5.98 -4.69 3.07
N THR A 99 -4.86 -5.36 2.82
CA THR A 99 -3.71 -4.79 2.08
C THR A 99 -4.07 -4.50 0.62
N ILE A 100 -4.81 -5.41 -0.02
CA ILE A 100 -5.25 -5.26 -1.41
C ILE A 100 -6.25 -4.10 -1.54
N VAL A 101 -7.19 -4.00 -0.59
CA VAL A 101 -8.13 -2.88 -0.51
C VAL A 101 -7.37 -1.56 -0.30
N GLY A 102 -6.28 -1.58 0.47
CA GLY A 102 -5.38 -0.43 0.63
C GLY A 102 -4.80 0.05 -0.70
N TRP A 103 -4.28 -0.86 -1.53
CA TRP A 103 -3.73 -0.51 -2.85
C TRP A 103 -4.78 0.03 -3.82
N MET A 104 -5.99 -0.54 -3.81
CA MET A 104 -7.11 -0.02 -4.61
C MET A 104 -7.55 1.37 -4.16
N SER A 105 -7.52 1.62 -2.85
CA SER A 105 -7.88 2.93 -2.28
C SER A 105 -6.84 4.01 -2.50
N SER A 106 -5.59 3.65 -2.79
CA SER A 106 -4.50 4.60 -3.06
C SER A 106 -4.22 4.83 -4.56
N GLY A 107 -4.75 3.95 -5.43
CA GLY A 107 -4.47 3.94 -6.86
C GLY A 107 -5.61 4.43 -7.75
N GLY A 108 -6.72 4.90 -7.18
CA GLY A 108 -7.80 5.61 -7.86
C GLY A 108 -7.79 7.08 -7.51
#